data_AF-A0A965Z2K7-F1
#
_entry.id   AF-A0A965Z2K7-F1
#
_cell.length_a   1.000
_cell.length_b   1.000
_cell.length_c   1.000
_cell.angle_alpha   90.00
_cell.angle_beta   90.00
_cell.angle_gamma   90.00
#
_symmetry.space_group_name_H-M   'P 1'
#
loop_
_entity.id
_entity.type
_entity.pdbx_description
1 polymer ?
#
loop_
_entity_poly.entity_id
_entity_poly.type
_entity_poly.pdbx_seq_one_letter_code
_entity_poly.pdbx_strand_id
1 'polypeptide(L)'
;MKKILYFILLALIFSGCDDFLNYDPLTDKTSANFPGTSEEVLQMMAGIYTTMTNEHQLTDMSYLFVCEVASDEKLGGGGVNDVKAQAYEAFMYSDPDMLNHNWETTYEGIHRAN
;
A
#
# COMPACT_ATOMS: atom_id res chain seq x y z
N MET A 1 15.25 61.13 -13.66
CA MET A 1 14.98 60.48 -12.36
C MET A 1 13.66 59.68 -12.37
N LYS A 2 12.50 60.26 -12.74
CA LYS A 2 11.21 59.51 -12.81
C LYS A 2 11.22 58.27 -13.73
N LYS A 3 11.89 58.37 -14.89
CA LYS A 3 12.06 57.23 -15.82
C LYS A 3 12.83 56.05 -15.21
N ILE A 4 13.85 56.33 -14.41
CA ILE A 4 14.64 55.30 -13.69
C ILE A 4 13.78 54.63 -12.62
N LEU A 5 12.90 55.39 -11.96
CA LEU A 5 11.98 54.86 -10.96
C LEU A 5 11.00 53.81 -11.55
N TYR A 6 10.51 54.03 -12.78
CA TYR A 6 9.64 53.06 -13.47
C TYR A 6 10.36 51.76 -13.81
N PHE A 7 11.64 51.81 -14.18
CA PHE A 7 12.43 50.60 -14.43
C PHE A 7 12.71 49.80 -13.15
N ILE A 8 12.94 50.47 -12.02
CA ILE A 8 13.14 49.81 -10.71
C ILE A 8 11.84 49.13 -10.26
N LEU A 9 10.70 49.81 -10.41
CA LEU A 9 9.40 49.25 -10.04
C LEU A 9 9.05 48.02 -10.88
N LEU A 10 9.37 48.04 -12.18
CA LEU A 10 9.16 46.91 -13.08
C LEU A 10 10.04 45.71 -12.70
N ALA A 11 11.30 45.94 -12.33
CA ALA A 11 12.22 44.87 -11.90
C ALA A 11 11.76 44.17 -10.61
N LEU A 12 11.16 44.91 -9.67
CA LEU A 12 10.60 44.35 -8.43
C LEU A 12 9.38 43.44 -8.66
N ILE A 13 8.65 43.61 -9.75
CA ILE A 13 7.51 42.74 -10.11
C ILE A 13 8.01 41.37 -10.62
N PHE A 14 9.23 41.30 -11.15
CA PHE A 14 9.85 40.06 -11.64
C PHE A 14 10.75 39.36 -10.60
N SER A 15 10.94 39.93 -9.40
CA SER A 15 11.78 39.34 -8.34
C SER A 15 10.99 38.45 -7.37
N GLY A 16 10.00 37.71 -7.87
CA GLY A 16 9.27 36.70 -7.09
C GLY A 16 10.06 35.40 -6.97
N CYS A 17 9.91 34.70 -5.85
CA CYS A 17 10.47 33.36 -5.65
C CYS A 17 9.34 32.36 -5.88
N ASP A 18 9.27 31.75 -7.07
CA ASP A 18 8.22 30.79 -7.45
C ASP A 18 8.33 29.45 -6.70
N ASP A 19 9.50 29.16 -6.12
CA ASP A 19 9.85 27.87 -5.51
C ASP A 19 10.07 27.94 -4.00
N PHE A 20 9.81 29.07 -3.35
CA PHE A 20 10.05 29.23 -1.91
C PHE A 20 9.30 28.21 -1.04
N LEU A 21 8.14 27.74 -1.51
CA LEU A 21 7.33 26.72 -0.84
C LEU A 21 7.53 25.32 -1.42
N ASN A 22 8.33 25.17 -2.48
CA ASN A 22 8.63 23.87 -3.04
C ASN A 22 9.64 23.15 -2.14
N TYR A 23 9.36 21.88 -1.89
CA TYR A 23 10.24 21.01 -1.13
C TYR A 23 10.49 19.75 -1.96
N ASP A 24 11.75 19.52 -2.31
CA ASP A 24 12.15 18.28 -2.96
C ASP A 24 12.41 17.20 -1.90
N PRO A 25 11.73 16.03 -1.97
CA PRO A 25 12.02 14.93 -1.08
C PRO A 25 13.42 14.38 -1.35
N LEU A 26 14.33 14.58 -0.40
CA LEU A 26 15.73 14.14 -0.53
C LEU A 26 15.95 12.66 -0.21
N THR A 27 15.11 12.10 0.65
CA THR A 27 15.21 10.70 1.12
C THR A 27 14.04 9.84 0.67
N ASP A 28 12.92 10.46 0.31
CA ASP A 28 11.68 9.74 0.09
C ASP A 28 11.54 9.37 -1.38
N LYS A 29 11.14 8.12 -1.60
CA LYS A 29 10.70 7.65 -2.90
C LYS A 29 9.23 7.99 -3.04
N THR A 30 8.94 8.77 -4.07
CA THR A 30 7.62 9.28 -4.43
C THR A 30 7.30 8.86 -5.85
N SER A 31 6.04 9.01 -6.26
CA SER A 31 5.63 8.79 -7.65
C SER A 31 6.34 9.71 -8.66
N ALA A 32 6.96 10.81 -8.19
CA ALA A 32 7.69 11.74 -9.05
C ALA A 32 9.15 11.32 -9.32
N ASN A 33 9.78 10.57 -8.41
CA ASN A 33 11.20 10.22 -8.48
C ASN A 33 11.50 8.71 -8.44
N PHE A 34 10.47 7.85 -8.35
CA PHE A 34 10.62 6.39 -8.32
C PHE A 34 9.48 5.68 -9.07
N PRO A 35 9.77 4.59 -9.80
CA PRO A 35 11.10 4.06 -10.13
C PRO A 35 11.73 4.81 -11.32
N GLY A 36 13.03 5.15 -11.24
CA GLY A 36 13.77 5.83 -12.30
C GLY A 36 14.87 4.98 -12.97
N THR A 37 15.31 3.90 -12.31
CA THR A 37 16.41 3.04 -12.78
C THR A 37 16.02 1.56 -12.80
N SER A 38 16.77 0.72 -13.53
CA SER A 38 16.53 -0.73 -13.57
C SER A 38 16.63 -1.39 -12.18
N GLU A 39 17.54 -0.91 -11.32
CA GLU A 39 17.66 -1.40 -9.94
C GLU A 39 16.42 -1.04 -9.11
N GLU A 40 15.89 0.17 -9.28
CA GLU A 40 14.67 0.59 -8.61
C GLU A 40 13.42 -0.15 -9.09
N VAL A 41 13.38 -0.55 -10.36
CA VAL A 41 12.33 -1.44 -10.88
C VAL A 41 12.37 -2.78 -10.15
N LEU A 42 13.56 -3.36 -9.93
CA LEU A 42 13.69 -4.60 -9.15
C LEU A 42 13.22 -4.42 -7.70
N GLN A 43 13.53 -3.27 -7.08
CA GLN A 43 13.05 -2.93 -5.74
C GLN A 43 11.53 -2.76 -5.69
N MET A 44 10.93 -2.14 -6.70
CA MET A 44 9.47 -2.04 -6.84
C MET A 44 8.85 -3.43 -6.96
N MET A 45 9.40 -4.31 -7.81
CA MET A 45 8.95 -5.70 -7.95
C MET A 45 9.03 -6.47 -6.63
N ALA A 46 10.12 -6.32 -5.87
CA ALA A 46 10.23 -6.93 -4.54
C ALA A 46 9.14 -6.41 -3.57
N GLY A 47 8.80 -5.13 -3.65
CA GLY A 47 7.69 -4.53 -2.90
C GLY A 47 6.31 -5.10 -3.28
N ILE A 48 6.10 -5.44 -4.55
CA ILE A 48 4.89 -6.15 -5.01
C ILE A 48 4.84 -7.54 -4.38
N TYR A 49 5.91 -8.34 -4.50
CA TYR A 49 5.96 -9.70 -3.92
C TYR A 49 5.79 -9.74 -2.41
N THR A 50 6.19 -8.68 -1.70
CA THR A 50 6.01 -8.59 -0.24
C THR A 50 4.54 -8.71 0.17
N THR A 51 3.59 -8.27 -0.68
CA THR A 51 2.15 -8.39 -0.38
C THR A 51 1.69 -9.85 -0.26
N MET A 52 2.31 -10.76 -1.00
CA MET A 52 2.02 -12.20 -0.88
C MET A 52 2.44 -12.74 0.49
N THR A 53 3.55 -12.26 1.04
CA THR A 53 3.96 -12.63 2.41
C THR A 53 3.05 -11.99 3.46
N ASN A 54 2.64 -10.74 3.24
CA ASN A 54 1.74 -10.03 4.16
C ASN A 54 0.38 -10.74 4.29
N GLU A 55 -0.16 -11.26 3.19
CA GLU A 55 -1.43 -12.01 3.18
C GLU A 55 -1.42 -13.21 4.16
N HIS A 56 -0.27 -13.85 4.34
CA HIS A 56 -0.11 -15.00 5.23
C HIS A 56 0.18 -14.63 6.70
N GLN A 57 0.38 -13.34 7.03
CA GLN A 57 0.71 -12.91 8.39
C GLN A 57 -0.41 -13.19 9.39
N LEU A 58 -1.68 -13.09 8.95
CA LEU A 58 -2.86 -13.50 9.72
C LEU A 58 -3.43 -14.76 9.08
N THR A 59 -2.88 -15.90 9.49
CA THR A 59 -3.10 -17.19 8.83
C THR A 59 -4.58 -17.59 8.77
N ASP A 60 -5.35 -17.38 9.84
CA ASP A 60 -6.79 -17.70 9.92
C ASP A 60 -7.68 -16.78 9.08
N MET A 61 -7.08 -15.78 8.42
CA MET A 61 -7.74 -14.89 7.48
C MET A 61 -7.19 -15.04 6.05
N SER A 62 -6.19 -15.91 5.82
CA SER A 62 -5.56 -16.10 4.50
C SER A 62 -6.39 -16.98 3.58
N TYR A 63 -6.34 -16.72 2.27
CA TYR A 63 -7.09 -17.46 1.25
C TYR A 63 -6.77 -18.95 1.28
N LEU A 64 -5.48 -19.30 1.37
CA LEU A 64 -5.06 -20.69 1.39
C LEU A 64 -5.63 -21.44 2.61
N PHE A 65 -5.57 -20.84 3.80
CA PHE A 65 -6.09 -21.46 5.01
C PHE A 65 -7.61 -21.69 4.92
N VAL A 66 -8.35 -20.71 4.41
CA VAL A 66 -9.79 -20.80 4.21
C VAL A 66 -10.12 -21.97 3.27
N CYS A 67 -9.44 -22.07 2.13
CA CYS A 67 -9.67 -23.15 1.17
C CYS A 67 -9.37 -24.54 1.74
N GLU A 68 -8.30 -24.66 2.53
CA GLU A 68 -7.93 -25.92 3.17
C GLU A 68 -8.97 -26.34 4.22
N VAL A 69 -9.39 -25.42 5.09
CA VAL A 69 -10.35 -25.73 6.16
C VAL A 69 -11.78 -25.95 5.64
N ALA A 70 -12.17 -25.25 4.57
CA ALA A 70 -13.46 -25.44 3.92
C ALA A 70 -13.49 -26.67 2.99
N SER A 71 -12.39 -27.43 2.89
CA SER A 71 -12.33 -28.70 2.15
C SER A 71 -12.69 -29.90 3.04
N ASP A 72 -12.89 -31.07 2.45
CA ASP A 72 -13.06 -32.34 3.15
C ASP A 72 -11.73 -32.98 3.60
N GLU A 73 -10.59 -32.36 3.30
CA GLU A 73 -9.26 -32.87 3.62
C GLU A 73 -8.77 -32.43 5.02
N LYS A 74 -9.39 -31.40 5.61
CA LYS A 74 -9.01 -30.81 6.90
C LYS A 74 -10.23 -30.60 7.80
N LEU A 75 -9.98 -30.46 9.10
CA LEU A 75 -10.94 -29.97 10.07
C LEU A 75 -10.50 -28.58 10.51
N GLY A 76 -11.44 -27.68 10.84
CA GLY A 76 -11.12 -26.35 11.34
C GLY A 76 -10.34 -26.40 12.65
N GLY A 77 -10.64 -27.39 13.50
CA GLY A 77 -9.88 -27.66 14.71
C GLY A 77 -9.77 -26.45 15.64
N GLY A 78 -8.65 -26.34 16.35
CA GLY A 78 -8.40 -25.24 17.30
C GLY A 78 -9.15 -25.35 18.63
N GLY A 79 -8.95 -24.35 19.48
CA GLY A 79 -9.65 -24.18 20.75
C GLY A 79 -10.88 -23.29 20.62
N VAL A 80 -11.51 -22.98 21.76
CA VAL A 80 -12.72 -22.12 21.83
C VAL A 80 -12.50 -20.72 21.23
N ASN A 81 -11.24 -20.28 21.12
CA ASN A 81 -10.88 -18.96 20.59
C ASN A 81 -10.61 -18.97 19.07
N ASP A 82 -10.52 -20.13 18.43
CA ASP A 82 -10.21 -20.26 17.00
C ASP A 82 -11.50 -20.26 16.15
N VAL A 83 -12.36 -19.29 16.43
CA VAL A 83 -13.75 -19.24 15.94
C VAL A 83 -13.81 -19.16 14.41
N LYS A 84 -12.84 -18.51 13.75
CA LYS A 84 -12.80 -18.42 12.28
C LYS A 84 -12.60 -19.78 11.63
N ALA A 85 -11.64 -20.56 12.12
CA ALA A 85 -11.36 -21.90 11.62
C ALA A 85 -12.58 -22.82 11.76
N GLN A 86 -13.23 -22.80 12.94
CA GLN A 86 -14.46 -23.56 13.18
C GLN A 86 -15.61 -23.10 12.29
N ALA A 87 -15.72 -21.81 12.05
CA ALA A 87 -16.74 -21.25 11.16
C ALA A 87 -16.49 -21.65 9.69
N TYR A 88 -15.25 -21.67 9.20
CA TYR A 88 -14.96 -22.13 7.82
C TYR A 88 -15.36 -23.59 7.60
N GLU A 89 -15.05 -24.49 8.54
CA GLU A 89 -15.45 -25.91 8.48
C GLU A 89 -16.97 -26.07 8.40
N ALA A 90 -17.70 -25.25 9.15
CA ALA A 90 -19.16 -25.27 9.19
C ALA A 90 -19.81 -24.46 8.06
N PHE A 91 -19.05 -23.85 7.16
CA PHE A 91 -19.53 -22.87 6.17
C PHE A 91 -20.37 -21.75 6.82
N MET A 92 -19.92 -21.29 7.98
CA MET A 92 -20.52 -20.24 8.79
C MET A 92 -19.65 -18.98 8.81
N TYR A 93 -20.19 -17.96 9.43
CA TYR A 93 -19.56 -16.66 9.63
C TYR A 93 -19.27 -16.43 11.11
N SER A 94 -18.06 -15.95 11.43
CA SER A 94 -17.67 -15.59 12.80
C SER A 94 -17.96 -14.12 13.14
N ASP A 95 -17.54 -13.20 12.26
CA ASP A 95 -17.53 -11.75 12.47
C ASP A 95 -17.32 -10.99 11.14
N PRO A 96 -17.65 -9.68 11.06
CA PRO A 96 -17.66 -8.94 9.79
C PRO A 96 -16.29 -8.84 9.13
N ASP A 97 -15.24 -8.95 9.94
CA ASP A 97 -13.85 -8.77 9.54
C ASP A 97 -13.13 -10.10 9.31
N MET A 98 -13.87 -11.22 9.27
CA MET A 98 -13.33 -12.59 9.16
C MET A 98 -12.30 -12.77 8.03
N LEU A 99 -12.44 -12.02 6.93
CA LEU A 99 -11.54 -12.06 5.76
C LEU A 99 -10.97 -10.68 5.41
N ASN A 100 -11.05 -9.70 6.31
CA ASN A 100 -10.68 -8.31 6.03
C ASN A 100 -9.18 -8.21 5.65
N HIS A 101 -8.31 -8.87 6.40
CA HIS A 101 -6.87 -8.88 6.11
C HIS A 101 -6.52 -9.42 4.72
N ASN A 102 -7.13 -10.53 4.30
CA ASN A 102 -6.91 -11.08 2.96
C ASN A 102 -7.41 -10.11 1.88
N TRP A 103 -8.59 -9.51 2.08
CA TRP A 103 -9.11 -8.51 1.14
C TRP A 103 -8.15 -7.32 1.01
N GLU A 104 -7.76 -6.70 2.11
CA GLU A 104 -6.86 -5.54 2.13
C GLU A 104 -5.51 -5.84 1.48
N THR A 105 -4.85 -6.92 1.88
CA THR A 105 -3.52 -7.28 1.36
C THR A 105 -3.56 -7.69 -0.12
N THR A 106 -4.63 -8.36 -0.56
CA THR A 106 -4.82 -8.73 -1.97
C THR A 106 -5.02 -7.50 -2.84
N TYR A 107 -5.89 -6.57 -2.43
CA TYR A 107 -6.12 -5.33 -3.18
C TYR A 107 -4.92 -4.38 -3.13
N GLU A 108 -4.16 -4.37 -2.04
CA GLU A 108 -2.88 -3.68 -1.97
C GLU A 108 -1.89 -4.24 -2.99
N GLY A 109 -1.78 -5.58 -3.10
CA GLY A 109 -0.94 -6.24 -4.10
C GLY A 109 -1.34 -5.90 -5.54
N ILE A 110 -2.64 -5.95 -5.83
CA ILE A 110 -3.19 -5.55 -7.14
C ILE A 110 -2.87 -4.07 -7.42
N HIS A 111 -3.06 -3.20 -6.44
CA HIS A 111 -2.78 -1.77 -6.61
C HIS A 111 -1.29 -1.48 -6.86
N ARG A 112 -0.38 -2.17 -6.15
CA ARG A 112 1.06 -2.01 -6.35
C ARG A 112 1.54 -2.54 -7.71
N ALA A 113 0.81 -3.47 -8.32
CA ALA A 113 1.18 -4.08 -9.59
C ALA A 113 0.64 -3.35 -10.83
N ASN A 114 -0.44 -2.57 -10.68
CA ASN A 114 -1.08 -1.78 -11.76
C ASN A 114 -0.35 -0.46 -12.00
#